data_AF-A0A7V3BQ10-F1
#
_entry.id   AF-A0A7V3BQ10-F1
#
_cell.length_a   1.000
_cell.length_b   1.000
_cell.length_c   1.000
_cell.angle_alpha   90.00
_cell.angle_beta   90.00
_cell.angle_gamma   90.00
#
_symmetry.space_group_name_H-M   'P 1'
#
loop_
_entity.id
_entity.type
_entity.pdbx_description
1 polymer ?
#
loop_
_entity_poly.entity_id
_entity_poly.type
_entity_poly.pdbx_seq_one_letter_code
_entity_poly.pdbx_strand_id
1 'polypeptide(L)' 'LRLEGPEGQDFALYVRYGAPAGTADGQYDAVSYGVTADELVTIANPQAGAYDILVHSYRGAGSYTLEVDVA' A
#
# COMPACT_ATOMS: atom_id res chain seq x y z
N LEU A 1 -0.68 4.74 6.47
CA LEU A 1 -1.57 3.73 5.87
C LEU A 1 -1.24 2.37 6.44
N ARG A 2 -2.25 1.69 6.97
CA ARG A 2 -2.12 0.35 7.57
C ARG A 2 -3.01 -0.62 6.82
N LEU A 3 -2.42 -1.66 6.26
CA LEU A 3 -3.11 -2.78 5.64
C LEU A 3 -3.07 -3.94 6.62
N GLU A 4 -4.24 -4.51 6.91
CA GLU A 4 -4.37 -5.76 7.67
C GLU A 4 -5.10 -6.77 6.79
N GLY A 5 -4.48 -7.93 6.63
CA GLY A 5 -4.96 -8.95 5.70
C GLY A 5 -5.08 -10.33 6.32
N PRO A 6 -5.53 -11.31 5.52
CA PRO A 6 -5.69 -12.68 5.98
C PRO A 6 -4.34 -13.35 6.25
N GLU A 7 -4.26 -14.14 7.34
CA GLU A 7 -3.06 -14.92 7.68
C GLU A 7 -2.64 -15.86 6.54
N GLY A 8 -1.33 -16.00 6.34
CA GLY A 8 -0.73 -16.88 5.33
C GLY A 8 -0.78 -16.34 3.89
N GLN A 9 -1.43 -15.20 3.66
CA GLN A 9 -1.40 -14.51 2.37
C GLN A 9 -0.30 -13.45 2.33
N ASP A 10 -0.06 -12.88 1.16
CA ASP A 10 1.07 -12.01 0.87
C ASP A 10 0.59 -10.86 -0.02
N PHE A 11 0.34 -9.72 0.63
CA PHE A 11 -0.16 -8.52 -0.01
C PHE A 11 0.88 -7.42 0.17
N ALA A 12 1.03 -6.58 -0.84
CA ALA A 12 1.91 -5.43 -0.81
C ALA A 12 1.12 -4.13 -0.95
N LEU A 13 1.61 -3.05 -0.37
CA LEU A 13 1.00 -1.73 -0.40
C LEU A 13 1.94 -0.75 -1.11
N TYR A 14 1.46 -0.18 -2.22
CA TYR A 14 2.17 0.84 -3.00
C TYR A 14 1.36 2.14 -2.97
N VAL A 15 2.04 3.28 -2.85
CA VAL A 15 1.40 4.59 -2.85
C VAL A 15 2.15 5.55 -3.75
N ARG A 16 1.42 6.37 -4.51
CA ARG A 16 1.98 7.38 -5.40
C ARG A 16 1.17 8.67 -5.40
N TYR A 17 1.86 9.81 -5.38
CA TYR A 17 1.26 11.13 -5.47
C TYR A 17 1.00 11.54 -6.93
N GLY A 18 -0.23 11.99 -7.23
CA GLY A 18 -0.58 12.65 -8.48
C GLY A 18 -0.55 11.79 -9.75
N ALA A 19 -0.26 10.48 -9.63
CA ALA A 19 -0.20 9.54 -10.74
C ALA A 19 -0.57 8.12 -10.28
N PRO A 20 -0.96 7.22 -11.18
CA PRO A 20 -1.28 5.83 -10.83
C PRO A 20 -0.08 5.12 -10.20
N ALA A 21 -0.35 4.41 -9.10
CA ALA A 21 0.58 3.52 -8.44
C ALA A 21 0.75 2.22 -9.25
N GLY A 22 1.92 1.62 -9.17
CA GLY A 22 2.24 0.35 -9.82
C GLY A 22 3.36 -0.37 -9.09
N THR A 23 3.64 -1.60 -9.51
CA THR A 23 4.62 -2.47 -8.83
C THR A 23 6.03 -2.35 -9.40
N ALA A 24 6.22 -1.65 -10.51
CA ALA A 24 7.55 -1.45 -11.10
C ALA A 24 8.26 -0.23 -10.49
N ASP A 25 9.60 -0.26 -10.51
CA ASP A 25 10.42 0.87 -10.08
C ASP A 25 9.99 2.17 -10.79
N GLY A 26 9.83 3.24 -10.01
CA GLY A 26 9.35 4.54 -10.50
C GLY A 26 7.82 4.66 -10.64
N GLN A 27 7.06 3.64 -10.24
CA GLN A 27 5.59 3.69 -10.19
C GLN A 27 5.04 3.84 -8.77
N TYR A 28 5.89 4.16 -7.79
CA TYR A 28 5.51 4.39 -6.40
C TYR A 28 6.47 5.39 -5.75
N ASP A 29 5.97 6.15 -4.78
CA ASP A 29 6.76 7.05 -3.94
C ASP A 29 7.04 6.44 -2.56
N ALA A 30 6.10 5.60 -2.09
CA ALA A 30 6.21 4.86 -0.84
C ALA A 30 5.65 3.45 -1.01
N VAL A 31 6.27 2.47 -0.35
CA VAL A 31 5.91 1.07 -0.50
C VAL A 31 6.22 0.26 0.76
N SER A 32 5.43 -0.78 1.00
CA SER A 32 5.74 -1.89 1.92
C SER A 32 5.32 -3.20 1.24
N TYR A 33 6.24 -4.17 1.17
CA TYR A 33 6.07 -5.44 0.43
C TYR A 33 6.72 -6.60 1.20
N GLY A 34 6.24 -6.86 2.40
CA GLY A 34 6.65 -8.00 3.21
C GLY A 34 6.26 -9.35 2.59
N VAL A 35 6.31 -10.39 3.41
CA VAL A 35 5.91 -11.76 3.03
C VAL A 35 4.56 -12.16 3.62
N THR A 36 3.87 -11.20 4.23
CA THR A 36 2.58 -11.33 4.91
C THR A 36 1.55 -10.41 4.25
N ALA A 37 0.28 -10.52 4.64
CA ALA A 37 -0.77 -9.63 4.13
C ALA A 37 -0.87 -8.29 4.89
N ASP A 38 -0.12 -8.16 5.99
CA ASP A 38 -0.08 -6.96 6.82
C ASP A 38 1.05 -6.03 6.37
N GLU A 39 0.71 -4.77 6.09
CA GLU A 39 1.65 -3.78 5.57
C GLU A 39 1.48 -2.41 6.25
N LEU A 40 2.57 -1.66 6.38
CA LEU A 40 2.56 -0.33 6.96
C LEU A 40 3.37 0.63 6.10
N VAL A 41 2.71 1.66 5.58
CA VAL A 41 3.34 2.73 4.79
C VAL A 41 3.13 4.08 5.47
N THR A 42 4.22 4.83 5.62
CA THR A 42 4.22 6.22 6.12
C THR A 42 4.68 7.16 5.02
N ILE A 43 3.91 8.22 4.77
CA ILE A 43 4.28 9.29 3.83
C ILE A 43 4.71 10.48 4.68
N ALA A 44 6.02 10.77 4.69
CA ALA A 44 6.54 11.92 5.41
C ALA A 44 6.27 13.21 4.64
N ASN A 45 5.81 14.26 5.34
CA ASN A 45 5.48 15.58 4.77
C ASN A 45 4.52 15.47 3.55
N PRO A 46 3.29 14.94 3.75
CA PRO A 46 2.35 14.77 2.65
C PRO A 46 2.04 16.12 1.99
N GLN A 47 1.94 16.09 0.67
CA GLN A 47 1.55 17.24 -0.13
C GLN A 47 0.03 17.25 -0.29
N ALA A 48 -0.58 18.44 -0.31
CA ALA A 48 -2.00 18.54 -0.61
C ALA A 48 -2.27 18.10 -2.05
N GLY A 49 -3.06 17.04 -2.22
CA GLY A 49 -3.43 16.52 -3.53
C GLY A 49 -3.87 15.06 -3.46
N ALA A 50 -3.96 14.42 -4.64
CA ALA A 50 -4.41 13.05 -4.76
C ALA A 50 -3.25 12.06 -4.59
N TYR A 51 -3.51 10.99 -3.84
CA TYR A 51 -2.63 9.84 -3.73
C TYR A 51 -3.37 8.62 -4.26
N ASP A 52 -2.72 7.88 -5.15
CA ASP A 52 -3.18 6.58 -5.62
C ASP A 52 -2.58 5.49 -4.75
N ILE A 53 -3.41 4.56 -4.29
CA ILE A 53 -3.02 3.46 -3.40
C ILE A 53 -3.34 2.15 -4.10
N LEU A 54 -2.31 1.33 -4.30
CA LEU A 54 -2.43 -0.01 -4.86
C LEU A 54 -2.18 -1.05 -3.78
N VAL A 55 -3.21 -1.84 -3.48
CA VAL A 55 -3.07 -3.11 -2.74
C VAL A 55 -2.83 -4.21 -3.77
N HIS A 56 -1.64 -4.78 -3.76
CA HIS A 56 -1.22 -5.80 -4.72
C HIS A 56 -1.20 -7.17 -4.05
N SER A 57 -2.01 -8.11 -4.55
CA SER A 57 -1.96 -9.50 -4.08
C SER A 57 -0.82 -10.25 -4.76
N TYR A 58 0.32 -10.37 -4.07
CA TYR A 58 1.47 -11.12 -4.58
C TYR A 58 1.22 -12.64 -4.50
N ARG A 59 0.62 -13.11 -3.40
CA ARG A 59 0.17 -14.49 -3.24
C ARG A 59 -1.11 -14.54 -2.42
N GLY A 60 -2.11 -15.26 -2.95
CA GLY A 60 -3.36 -15.51 -2.24
C GLY A 60 -4.50 -14.57 -2.62
N ALA A 61 -5.56 -14.63 -1.81
CA ALA A 61 -6.72 -13.75 -1.91
C ALA A 61 -7.46 -13.72 -0.58
N GLY A 62 -8.22 -12.66 -0.35
CA GLY A 62 -9.12 -12.56 0.79
C GLY A 62 -9.50 -11.12 1.11
N SER A 63 -10.35 -10.97 2.13
CA SER A 63 -10.76 -9.67 2.64
C SER A 63 -9.62 -9.02 3.42
N TYR A 64 -9.44 -7.72 3.25
CA TYR A 64 -8.48 -6.92 3.99
C TYR A 64 -9.15 -5.65 4.51
N THR A 65 -8.51 -5.02 5.49
CA THR A 65 -8.83 -3.67 5.94
C THR A 65 -7.68 -2.75 5.56
N LEU A 66 -8.00 -1.62 4.93
CA LEU A 66 -7.04 -0.55 4.68
C LEU A 66 -7.46 0.69 5.47
N GLU A 67 -6.62 1.08 6.42
CA GLU A 67 -6.81 2.27 7.23
C GLU A 67 -5.87 3.39 6.75
N VAL A 68 -6.46 4.57 6.55
CA VAL A 68 -5.73 5.80 6.19
C VAL A 68 -5.91 6.80 7.32
N ASP A 69 -4.85 6.99 8.09
CA ASP A 69 -4.73 8.06 9.07
C ASP A 69 -4.07 9.29 8.41
N VAL A 70 -4.72 10.44 8.54
CA VAL A 70 -4.23 11.74 8.08
C VAL A 70 -4.25 12.67 9.29
N ALA A 71 -3.08 12.93 9.86
CA ALA A 71 -2.88 13.83 10.99
C ALA A 71 -2.50 15.25 10.55
#